data_AF-A0A481CEI5-F1
#
_entry.id   AF-A0A481CEI5-F1
#
_cell.length_a   1.000
_cell.length_b   1.000
_cell.length_c   1.000
_cell.angle_alpha   90.00
_cell.angle_beta   90.00
_cell.angle_gamma   90.00
#
_symmetry.space_group_name_H-M   'P 1'
#
loop_
_entity.id
_entity.type
_entity.pdbx_description
1 polymer ?
#
loop_
_entity_poly.entity_id
_entity_poly.type
_entity_poly.pdbx_seq_one_letter_code
_entity_poly.pdbx_strand_id
1 'polypeptide(L)'
;MGSEMEPLLLAWSYFRRRKFQLCADLCTQMLEKSPYDQAAWILKARALTEMVYIDEIDVHQEGIAEMVLDENAIAQVPRPGTSLKLPGTNQTGGPSPAVRPITQAGRPITGFLRPSTQSGRPGTMEQAIRTPRTAYTARPITSSSGRFVRLGTASMLTSPDGPFINLSRLNLAKYAQKPKLAKALFEYIFHHENDVKTVSFEFVLVF
;
A
#
# COMPACT_ATOMS: atom_id res chain seq x y z
N MET A 1 19.93 43.37 8.08
CA MET A 1 18.72 42.67 7.61
C MET A 1 19.16 41.29 7.16
N GLY A 2 19.04 40.28 8.03
CA GLY A 2 19.35 38.91 7.63
C GLY A 2 18.37 38.50 6.55
N SER A 3 18.86 37.99 5.42
CA SER A 3 18.00 37.41 4.39
C SER A 3 17.31 36.19 4.99
N GLU A 4 16.10 36.35 5.53
CA GLU A 4 15.26 35.22 5.90
C GLU A 4 15.08 34.38 4.63
N MET A 5 15.60 33.14 4.68
CA MET A 5 15.49 32.20 3.58
C MET A 5 14.01 31.98 3.26
N GLU A 6 13.65 32.08 1.98
CA GLU A 6 12.26 31.95 1.55
C GLU A 6 11.67 30.60 2.01
N PRO A 7 10.51 30.59 2.68
CA PRO A 7 9.99 29.41 3.36
C PRO A 7 9.62 28.28 2.40
N LEU A 8 9.09 28.57 1.21
CA LEU A 8 8.75 27.55 0.21
C LEU A 8 10.00 26.83 -0.31
N LEU A 9 11.07 27.58 -0.58
CA LEU A 9 12.36 27.05 -1.02
C LEU A 9 13.00 26.17 0.05
N LEU A 10 12.88 26.57 1.32
CA LEU A 10 13.35 25.76 2.44
C LEU A 10 12.52 24.47 2.59
N ALA A 11 11.19 24.55 2.50
CA ALA A 11 10.30 23.37 2.52
C ALA A 11 10.66 22.40 1.39
N TRP A 12 10.82 22.91 0.18
CA TRP A 12 11.18 22.11 -0.99
C TRP A 12 12.57 21.45 -0.85
N SER A 13 13.52 22.17 -0.25
CA SER A 13 14.83 21.61 0.10
C SER A 13 14.73 20.50 1.14
N TYR A 14 13.81 20.61 2.12
CA TYR A 14 13.54 19.53 3.07
C TYR A 14 12.91 18.31 2.38
N PHE A 15 11.92 18.52 1.51
CA PHE A 15 11.28 17.47 0.74
C PHE A 15 12.30 16.69 -0.09
N ARG A 16 13.16 17.39 -0.83
CA ARG A 16 14.23 16.77 -1.64
C ARG A 16 15.20 15.92 -0.81
N ARG A 17 15.46 16.32 0.44
CA ARG A 17 16.33 15.60 1.39
C ARG A 17 15.59 14.52 2.18
N ARG A 18 14.35 14.17 1.80
CA ARG A 18 13.47 13.21 2.50
C ARG A 18 13.20 13.58 3.97
N LYS A 19 13.30 14.87 4.31
CA LYS A 19 12.91 15.39 5.62
C LYS A 19 11.43 15.77 5.59
N PHE A 20 10.57 14.76 5.48
CA PHE A 20 9.15 14.96 5.21
C PHE A 20 8.42 15.68 6.35
N GLN A 21 8.75 15.39 7.61
CA GLN A 21 8.10 16.00 8.79
C GLN A 21 8.32 17.53 8.79
N LEU A 22 9.59 17.96 8.73
CA LEU A 22 9.94 19.39 8.66
C LEU A 22 9.33 20.11 7.45
N CYS A 23 9.21 19.40 6.32
CA CYS A 23 8.53 19.94 5.14
C CYS A 23 7.04 20.16 5.40
N ALA A 24 6.35 19.16 5.97
CA ALA A 24 4.93 19.24 6.28
C ALA A 24 4.65 20.34 7.31
N ASP A 25 5.47 20.45 8.36
CA ASP A 25 5.34 21.48 9.40
C ASP A 25 5.50 22.89 8.83
N LEU A 26 6.52 23.11 8.00
CA LEU A 26 6.76 24.41 7.38
C LEU A 26 5.64 24.77 6.39
N CYS A 27 5.15 23.80 5.61
CA CYS A 27 4.00 24.00 4.74
C CYS A 27 2.71 24.29 5.52
N THR A 28 2.51 23.71 6.71
CA THR A 28 1.37 24.06 7.58
C THR A 28 1.43 25.53 8.00
N GLN A 29 2.58 25.99 8.48
CA GLN A 29 2.78 27.39 8.85
C GLN A 29 2.58 28.36 7.67
N MET A 30 2.98 27.95 6.47
CA MET A 30 2.76 28.74 5.25
C MET A 30 1.27 28.82 4.88
N LEU A 31 0.54 27.71 4.97
CA LEU A 31 -0.89 27.65 4.63
C LEU A 31 -1.76 28.39 5.65
N GLU A 32 -1.36 28.45 6.92
CA GLU A 32 -1.99 29.30 7.94
C GLU A 32 -1.87 30.79 7.61
N LYS A 33 -0.71 31.21 7.09
CA LYS A 33 -0.47 32.60 6.66
C LYS A 33 -1.13 32.94 5.32
N SER A 34 -1.11 32.00 4.38
CA SER A 34 -1.65 32.17 3.02
C SER A 34 -2.46 30.94 2.60
N PRO A 35 -3.80 30.96 2.83
CA PRO A 35 -4.65 29.81 2.54
C PRO A 35 -4.77 29.43 1.05
N TYR A 36 -4.41 30.34 0.13
CA TYR A 36 -4.55 30.14 -1.32
C TYR A 36 -3.28 29.65 -2.00
N ASP A 37 -2.20 29.38 -1.27
CA ASP A 37 -0.94 28.89 -1.83
C ASP A 37 -1.01 27.41 -2.23
N GLN A 38 -1.28 27.19 -3.53
CA GLN A 38 -1.36 25.85 -4.11
C GLN A 38 -0.02 25.10 -4.09
N ALA A 39 1.12 25.80 -4.09
CA ALA A 39 2.44 25.16 -4.11
C ALA A 39 2.77 24.54 -2.75
N ALA A 40 2.56 25.30 -1.66
CA ALA A 40 2.68 24.76 -0.31
C ALA A 40 1.68 23.62 -0.05
N TRP A 41 0.46 23.74 -0.60
CA TRP A 41 -0.58 22.72 -0.44
C TRP A 41 -0.20 21.37 -1.06
N ILE A 42 0.26 21.35 -2.32
CA ILE A 42 0.70 20.09 -2.94
C ILE A 42 1.99 19.56 -2.34
N LEU A 43 2.89 20.43 -1.87
CA LEU A 43 4.14 20.00 -1.27
C LEU A 43 3.88 19.31 0.07
N LYS A 44 2.92 19.83 0.86
CA LYS A 44 2.42 19.15 2.06
C LYS A 44 1.77 17.81 1.72
N ALA A 45 0.89 17.77 0.72
CA ALA A 45 0.25 16.52 0.27
C ALA A 45 1.31 15.46 -0.05
N ARG A 46 2.30 15.81 -0.87
CA ARG A 46 3.39 14.89 -1.24
C ARG A 46 4.24 14.48 -0.05
N ALA A 47 4.57 15.39 0.86
CA ALA A 47 5.35 15.06 2.05
C ALA A 47 4.61 14.03 2.92
N LEU A 48 3.29 14.21 3.12
CA LEU A 48 2.46 13.26 3.88
C LEU A 48 2.37 11.91 3.18
N THR A 49 2.15 11.88 1.86
CA THR A 49 2.11 10.63 1.09
C THR A 49 3.43 9.87 1.19
N GLU A 50 4.56 10.54 1.00
CA GLU A 50 5.89 9.93 0.99
C GLU A 50 6.33 9.43 2.37
N MET A 51 5.75 9.92 3.47
CA MET A 51 5.98 9.35 4.81
C MET A 51 5.43 7.93 4.95
N VAL A 52 4.34 7.63 4.25
CA VAL A 52 3.60 6.35 4.36
C VAL A 52 3.64 5.55 3.06
N TYR A 53 4.36 6.04 2.05
CA TYR A 53 4.43 5.42 0.74
C TYR A 53 5.06 4.03 0.82
N ILE A 54 4.39 3.07 0.19
CA ILE A 54 4.88 1.71 -0.01
C ILE A 54 4.62 1.36 -1.47
N ASP A 55 5.60 0.71 -2.11
CA ASP A 55 5.47 0.29 -3.50
C ASP A 55 4.41 -0.82 -3.65
N GLU A 56 3.40 -0.57 -4.47
CA GLU A 56 2.28 -1.50 -4.72
C GLU A 56 2.71 -2.85 -5.25
N ILE A 57 3.85 -2.91 -5.96
CA ILE A 57 4.39 -4.17 -6.49
C ILE A 57 4.68 -5.15 -5.36
N ASP A 58 5.18 -4.65 -4.23
CA ASP A 58 5.54 -5.46 -3.08
C ASP A 58 4.36 -5.67 -2.11
N VAL A 59 3.32 -4.83 -2.17
CA VAL A 59 2.08 -4.94 -1.36
C VAL A 59 1.05 -5.85 -2.04
N HIS A 60 1.47 -7.08 -2.32
CA HIS A 60 0.57 -8.15 -2.77
C HIS A 60 0.29 -9.15 -1.64
N GLN A 61 -0.65 -8.81 -0.76
CA GLN A 61 -1.08 -9.69 0.33
C GLN A 61 -2.48 -10.26 0.04
N GLU A 62 -2.61 -11.58 -0.03
CA GLU A 62 -3.91 -12.26 -0.14
C GLU A 62 -4.47 -12.53 1.27
N GLY A 63 -5.75 -12.26 1.49
CA GLY A 63 -6.48 -12.65 2.69
C GLY A 63 -7.15 -14.01 2.54
N ILE A 64 -7.91 -14.41 3.55
CA ILE A 64 -8.62 -15.71 3.54
C ILE A 64 -9.70 -15.73 2.46
N ALA A 65 -10.44 -14.63 2.29
CA ALA A 65 -11.49 -14.51 1.29
C ALA A 65 -10.92 -14.68 -0.13
N GLU A 66 -9.83 -14.00 -0.46
CA GLU A 66 -9.20 -14.10 -1.79
C GLU A 66 -8.58 -15.48 -2.03
N MET A 67 -8.13 -16.19 -0.98
CA MET A 67 -7.56 -17.52 -1.14
C MET A 67 -8.61 -18.63 -1.34
N VAL A 68 -9.78 -18.51 -0.72
CA VAL A 68 -10.78 -19.59 -0.61
C VAL A 68 -12.08 -19.30 -1.36
N LEU A 69 -12.54 -18.04 -1.36
CA LEU A 69 -13.83 -17.64 -1.93
C LEU A 69 -13.71 -17.03 -3.33
N ASP A 70 -12.52 -16.58 -3.72
CA ASP A 70 -12.28 -15.93 -5.01
C ASP A 70 -11.61 -16.90 -6.01
N GLU A 71 -12.39 -17.40 -6.97
CA GLU A 71 -11.92 -18.32 -8.01
C GLU A 71 -11.70 -17.61 -9.34
N ASN A 72 -10.47 -17.13 -9.57
CA ASN A 72 -10.07 -16.48 -10.83
C ASN A 72 -9.35 -17.43 -11.81
N ALA A 73 -9.14 -18.70 -11.46
CA ALA A 73 -8.44 -19.65 -12.32
C ALA A 73 -9.40 -20.35 -13.28
N ILE A 74 -9.12 -20.30 -14.59
CA ILE A 74 -9.96 -20.93 -15.63
C ILE A 74 -9.95 -22.46 -15.51
N ALA A 75 -8.76 -23.05 -15.35
CA ALA A 75 -8.60 -24.50 -15.24
C ALA A 75 -8.76 -24.94 -13.78
N GLN A 76 -9.76 -25.80 -13.53
CA GLN A 76 -10.00 -26.39 -12.21
C GLN A 76 -8.98 -27.49 -11.90
N VAL A 77 -8.62 -28.31 -12.89
CA VAL A 77 -7.64 -29.40 -12.76
C VAL A 77 -6.54 -29.24 -13.83
N PRO A 78 -5.66 -28.23 -13.69
CA PRO A 78 -4.58 -28.01 -14.65
C PRO A 78 -3.57 -29.15 -14.62
N ARG A 79 -2.90 -29.37 -15.75
CA ARG A 79 -1.81 -30.36 -15.84
C ARG A 79 -0.72 -30.01 -14.81
N PRO A 80 -0.12 -31.00 -14.13
CA PRO A 80 0.99 -30.75 -13.22
C PRO A 80 2.12 -29.97 -13.92
N GLY A 81 2.64 -28.94 -13.24
CA GLY A 81 3.65 -28.02 -13.79
C GLY A 81 3.10 -26.79 -14.51
N THR A 82 1.78 -26.73 -14.79
CA THR A 82 1.15 -25.57 -15.45
C THR A 82 0.31 -24.70 -14.50
N SER A 83 0.46 -24.89 -13.18
CA SER A 83 -0.26 -24.13 -12.15
C SER A 83 0.59 -23.94 -10.89
N LEU A 84 0.36 -22.81 -10.21
CA LEU A 84 1.03 -22.46 -8.95
C LEU A 84 0.27 -22.94 -7.70
N LYS A 85 -1.00 -23.38 -7.85
CA LYS A 85 -1.88 -23.76 -6.71
C LYS A 85 -1.34 -24.98 -5.95
N LEU A 86 -0.89 -25.99 -6.68
CA LEU A 86 -0.37 -27.23 -6.09
C LEU A 86 1.14 -27.10 -5.84
N PRO A 87 1.65 -27.58 -4.70
CA PRO A 87 3.07 -27.77 -4.51
C PRO A 87 3.58 -28.78 -5.54
N GLY A 88 4.41 -28.36 -6.49
CA GLY A 88 5.09 -29.25 -7.43
C GLY A 88 6.19 -30.09 -6.78
N THR A 89 6.12 -30.37 -5.47
CA THR A 89 7.19 -30.93 -4.64
C THR A 89 7.64 -32.34 -5.07
N ASN A 90 6.85 -33.03 -5.89
CA ASN A 90 7.21 -34.34 -6.45
C ASN A 90 7.80 -34.27 -7.87
N GLN A 91 7.99 -33.08 -8.44
CA GLN A 91 8.54 -32.91 -9.79
C GLN A 91 9.88 -32.19 -9.70
N THR A 92 10.95 -32.98 -9.71
CA THR A 92 12.34 -32.64 -10.04
C THR A 92 13.17 -31.81 -9.03
N GLY A 93 14.15 -32.47 -8.39
CA GLY A 93 15.48 -31.88 -8.12
C GLY A 93 15.70 -31.05 -6.84
N GLY A 94 14.68 -30.84 -6.00
CA GLY A 94 14.83 -30.12 -4.73
C GLY A 94 15.37 -31.00 -3.58
N PRO A 95 15.98 -30.41 -2.54
CA PRO A 95 16.37 -31.15 -1.34
C PRO A 95 15.14 -31.76 -0.65
N SER A 96 15.27 -33.00 -0.18
CA SER A 96 14.20 -33.69 0.52
C SER A 96 13.87 -33.03 1.86
N PRO A 97 12.67 -33.24 2.44
CA PRO A 97 12.34 -32.76 3.78
C PRO A 97 13.28 -33.25 4.89
N ALA A 98 14.01 -34.35 4.64
CA ALA A 98 15.05 -34.84 5.55
C ALA A 98 16.29 -33.93 5.59
N VAL A 99 16.51 -33.13 4.53
CA VAL A 99 17.65 -32.20 4.41
C VAL A 99 17.20 -30.75 4.65
N ARG A 100 16.04 -30.35 4.12
CA ARG A 100 15.54 -28.97 4.22
C ARG A 100 14.21 -28.91 4.97
N PRO A 101 14.11 -28.10 6.03
CA PRO A 101 12.85 -27.88 6.73
C PRO A 101 11.74 -27.40 5.80
N ILE A 102 10.52 -27.81 6.08
CA ILE A 102 9.32 -27.40 5.36
C ILE A 102 8.46 -26.48 6.22
N THR A 103 7.72 -25.59 5.58
CA THR A 103 6.65 -24.84 6.23
C THR A 103 5.44 -25.76 6.45
N GLN A 104 4.50 -25.31 7.28
CA GLN A 104 3.21 -25.99 7.53
C GLN A 104 2.42 -26.28 6.25
N ALA A 105 2.68 -25.53 5.17
CA ALA A 105 2.04 -25.67 3.88
C ALA A 105 2.72 -26.68 2.94
N GLY A 106 3.74 -27.41 3.42
CA GLY A 106 4.43 -28.46 2.68
C GLY A 106 5.49 -27.96 1.69
N ARG A 107 5.71 -26.65 1.58
CA ARG A 107 6.79 -26.06 0.78
C ARG A 107 8.06 -25.91 1.62
N PRO A 108 9.26 -26.24 1.08
CA PRO A 108 10.52 -25.96 1.76
C PRO A 108 10.68 -24.49 2.14
N ILE A 109 11.31 -24.21 3.28
CA ILE A 109 11.56 -22.83 3.75
C ILE A 109 12.37 -22.03 2.73
N THR A 110 11.98 -20.79 2.41
CA THR A 110 12.73 -19.91 1.50
C THR A 110 13.83 -19.14 2.24
N GLY A 111 14.89 -18.71 1.54
CA GLY A 111 15.95 -17.86 2.10
C GLY A 111 15.60 -16.37 2.15
N PHE A 112 14.51 -15.95 1.48
CA PHE A 112 14.07 -14.56 1.44
C PHE A 112 12.55 -14.47 1.60
N LEU A 113 12.10 -13.68 2.59
CA LEU A 113 10.69 -13.43 2.87
C LEU A 113 10.30 -12.05 2.32
N ARG A 114 9.39 -12.02 1.35
CA ARG A 114 8.73 -10.80 0.87
C ARG A 114 7.28 -10.76 1.36
N PRO A 115 6.63 -9.59 1.47
CA PRO A 115 5.23 -9.52 1.89
C PRO A 115 4.28 -10.37 1.03
N SER A 116 4.62 -10.55 -0.24
CA SER A 116 3.90 -11.38 -1.21
C SER A 116 4.30 -12.86 -1.23
N THR A 117 5.14 -13.33 -0.30
CA THR A 117 5.48 -14.76 -0.20
C THR A 117 4.26 -15.56 0.23
N GLN A 118 3.78 -16.42 -0.66
CA GLN A 118 2.76 -17.44 -0.36
C GLN A 118 3.43 -18.81 -0.26
N SER A 119 3.49 -19.36 0.95
CA SER A 119 4.08 -20.69 1.21
C SER A 119 3.11 -21.84 0.93
N GLY A 120 1.84 -21.53 0.65
CA GLY A 120 0.78 -22.43 0.17
C GLY A 120 -0.60 -21.80 0.37
N ARG A 121 -1.66 -22.58 0.14
CA ARG A 121 -3.05 -22.13 0.28
C ARG A 121 -3.84 -23.05 1.20
N PRO A 122 -4.67 -22.53 2.12
CA PRO A 122 -5.62 -23.35 2.86
C PRO A 122 -6.68 -23.91 1.90
N GLY A 123 -7.09 -25.15 2.11
CA GLY A 123 -8.14 -25.78 1.28
C GLY A 123 -9.55 -25.38 1.70
N THR A 124 -9.74 -25.02 2.97
CA THR A 124 -11.03 -24.60 3.51
C THR A 124 -10.90 -23.39 4.43
N MET A 125 -12.01 -22.69 4.64
CA MET A 125 -12.14 -21.59 5.61
C MET A 125 -11.76 -22.03 7.03
N GLU A 126 -12.24 -23.20 7.46
CA GLU A 126 -11.97 -23.75 8.80
C GLU A 126 -10.48 -24.02 8.99
N GLN A 127 -9.81 -24.58 7.98
CA GLN A 127 -8.37 -24.78 8.00
C GLN A 127 -7.62 -23.45 8.08
N ALA A 128 -8.05 -22.43 7.34
CA ALA A 128 -7.45 -21.10 7.37
C ALA A 128 -7.53 -20.44 8.75
N ILE A 129 -8.61 -20.67 9.50
CA ILE A 129 -8.82 -20.08 10.84
C ILE A 129 -8.12 -20.87 11.93
N ARG A 130 -8.11 -22.21 11.86
CA ARG A 130 -7.50 -23.07 12.88
C ARG A 130 -5.97 -23.14 12.81
N THR A 131 -5.38 -22.75 11.69
CA THR A 131 -3.93 -22.73 11.51
C THR A 131 -3.30 -21.43 12.02
N PRO A 132 -2.00 -21.44 12.39
CA PRO A 132 -1.31 -20.22 12.79
C PRO A 132 -1.44 -19.12 11.74
N ARG A 133 -1.68 -17.88 12.19
CA ARG A 133 -1.98 -16.73 11.30
C ARG A 133 -0.85 -16.35 10.33
N THR A 134 0.37 -16.86 10.53
CA THR A 134 1.54 -16.63 9.69
C THR A 134 2.02 -17.89 8.96
N ALA A 135 1.22 -18.95 8.94
CA ALA A 135 1.59 -20.22 8.32
C ALA A 135 1.74 -20.11 6.79
N TYR A 136 0.86 -19.34 6.14
CA TYR A 136 0.76 -19.22 4.68
C TYR A 136 1.35 -17.93 4.11
N THR A 137 1.48 -16.90 4.94
CA THR A 137 1.82 -15.52 4.55
C THR A 137 2.93 -14.97 5.44
N ALA A 138 3.75 -14.05 4.91
CA ALA A 138 4.85 -13.41 5.66
C ALA A 138 4.37 -12.50 6.82
N ARG A 139 3.10 -12.13 6.82
CA ARG A 139 2.44 -11.32 7.86
C ARG A 139 1.17 -12.05 8.35
N PRO A 140 0.65 -11.74 9.55
CA PRO A 140 -0.60 -12.32 10.01
C PRO A 140 -1.73 -12.12 8.99
N ILE A 141 -2.31 -13.22 8.52
CA ILE A 141 -3.38 -13.23 7.53
C ILE A 141 -4.62 -12.51 8.08
N THR A 142 -5.39 -11.88 7.22
CA THR A 142 -6.63 -11.14 7.51
C THR A 142 -7.79 -11.72 6.71
N SER A 143 -9.05 -11.40 7.08
CA SER A 143 -10.23 -11.92 6.38
C SER A 143 -10.25 -11.53 4.90
N SER A 144 -9.97 -10.26 4.60
CA SER A 144 -9.70 -9.73 3.26
C SER A 144 -8.28 -9.19 3.20
N SER A 145 -7.77 -8.91 1.99
CA SER A 145 -6.44 -8.35 1.78
C SER A 145 -6.15 -7.18 2.71
N GLY A 146 -5.00 -7.25 3.39
CA GLY A 146 -4.52 -6.24 4.33
C GLY A 146 -4.24 -4.86 3.72
N ARG A 147 -4.41 -4.70 2.40
CA ARG A 147 -4.42 -3.40 1.69
C ARG A 147 -5.29 -2.36 2.42
N PHE A 148 -6.40 -2.78 3.03
CA PHE A 148 -7.33 -1.86 3.68
C PHE A 148 -7.16 -1.72 5.20
N VAL A 149 -6.51 -2.67 5.89
CA VAL A 149 -6.59 -2.76 7.36
C VAL A 149 -5.37 -2.17 8.07
N ARG A 150 -4.16 -2.28 7.50
CA ARG A 150 -2.92 -1.83 8.16
C ARG A 150 -2.37 -0.50 7.65
N LEU A 151 -2.90 0.02 6.54
CA LEU A 151 -2.66 1.40 6.13
C LEU A 151 -3.68 2.38 6.73
N GLY A 152 -4.84 1.89 7.20
CA GLY A 152 -5.82 2.68 7.96
C GLY A 152 -5.32 3.23 9.29
N THR A 153 -4.16 2.78 9.80
CA THR A 153 -3.49 3.44 10.92
C THR A 153 -2.83 4.76 10.55
N ALA A 154 -2.55 5.07 9.27
CA ALA A 154 -2.04 6.37 8.86
C ALA A 154 -3.12 7.46 8.92
N SER A 155 -4.32 7.20 8.38
CA SER A 155 -5.47 8.11 8.55
C SER A 155 -6.04 8.12 9.99
N MET A 156 -5.79 7.06 10.79
CA MET A 156 -6.11 7.05 12.23
C MET A 156 -4.99 7.60 13.13
N LEU A 157 -3.75 7.74 12.63
CA LEU A 157 -2.72 8.57 13.26
C LEU A 157 -3.17 10.00 13.01
N THR A 158 -4.15 10.42 13.81
CA THR A 158 -4.61 11.81 13.86
C THR A 158 -3.37 12.66 14.02
N SER A 159 -2.99 13.34 12.94
CA SER A 159 -2.09 14.49 13.06
C SER A 159 -2.71 15.40 14.11
N PRO A 160 -1.92 16.05 14.99
CA PRO A 160 -2.47 16.89 16.04
C PRO A 160 -3.47 17.95 15.52
N ASP A 161 -3.32 18.35 14.25
CA ASP A 161 -4.20 19.32 13.55
C ASP A 161 -5.38 18.70 12.78
N GLY A 162 -5.61 17.39 12.89
CA GLY A 162 -6.69 16.69 12.19
C GLY A 162 -6.38 16.33 10.72
N PRO A 163 -7.39 15.89 9.93
CA PRO A 163 -7.19 15.46 8.55
C PRO A 163 -6.80 16.63 7.65
N PHE A 164 -5.75 16.46 6.85
CA PHE A 164 -5.24 17.53 5.99
C PHE A 164 -6.24 17.96 4.91
N ILE A 165 -6.85 17.00 4.21
CA ILE A 165 -7.82 17.26 3.14
C ILE A 165 -9.06 16.42 3.40
N ASN A 166 -10.23 17.07 3.43
CA ASN A 166 -11.50 16.35 3.46
C ASN A 166 -11.95 16.02 2.03
N LEU A 167 -11.83 14.75 1.65
CA LEU A 167 -12.16 14.27 0.29
C LEU A 167 -13.61 14.53 -0.10
N SER A 168 -14.55 14.45 0.85
CA SER A 168 -15.98 14.66 0.58
C SER A 168 -16.33 16.10 0.18
N ARG A 169 -15.47 17.07 0.51
CA ARG A 169 -15.69 18.50 0.21
C ARG A 169 -14.93 18.94 -1.03
N LEU A 170 -14.06 18.10 -1.57
CA LEU A 170 -13.19 18.45 -2.68
C LEU A 170 -13.87 18.13 -4.02
N ASN A 171 -13.99 19.12 -4.89
CA ASN A 171 -14.48 18.89 -6.26
C ASN A 171 -13.34 18.32 -7.11
N LEU A 172 -13.30 17.00 -7.25
CA LEU A 172 -12.25 16.27 -7.97
C LEU A 172 -12.22 16.61 -9.47
N ALA A 173 -13.38 16.81 -10.11
CA ALA A 173 -13.47 17.20 -11.52
C ALA A 173 -12.72 18.50 -11.83
N LYS A 174 -12.66 19.44 -10.87
CA LYS A 174 -11.86 20.68 -11.01
C LYS A 174 -10.36 20.42 -10.95
N TYR A 175 -9.91 19.50 -10.10
CA TYR A 175 -8.48 19.17 -9.95
C TYR A 175 -7.97 18.24 -11.06
N ALA A 176 -8.84 17.39 -11.59
CA ALA A 176 -8.59 16.55 -12.76
C ALA A 176 -8.12 17.38 -13.98
N GLN A 177 -8.71 18.55 -14.23
CA GLN A 177 -8.31 19.45 -15.32
C GLN A 177 -6.89 20.03 -15.17
N LYS A 178 -6.26 19.88 -13.99
CA LYS A 178 -4.94 20.43 -13.68
C LYS A 178 -3.96 19.29 -13.40
N PRO A 179 -3.25 18.75 -14.41
CA PRO A 179 -2.47 17.51 -14.27
C PRO A 179 -1.36 17.61 -13.20
N LYS A 180 -0.79 18.80 -12.98
CA LYS A 180 0.23 19.04 -11.95
C LYS A 180 -0.30 18.82 -10.53
N LEU A 181 -1.57 19.17 -10.28
CA LEU A 181 -2.24 18.96 -9.00
C LEU A 181 -2.83 17.55 -8.94
N ALA A 182 -3.41 17.08 -10.04
CA ALA A 182 -4.08 15.79 -10.16
C ALA A 182 -3.16 14.62 -9.74
N LYS A 183 -1.92 14.57 -10.23
CA LYS A 183 -1.00 13.47 -9.91
C LYS A 183 -0.66 13.39 -8.42
N ALA A 184 -0.27 14.51 -7.82
CA ALA A 184 0.05 14.57 -6.40
C ALA A 184 -1.17 14.27 -5.52
N LEU A 185 -2.34 14.75 -5.92
CA LEU A 185 -3.59 14.49 -5.21
C LEU A 185 -4.03 13.03 -5.34
N PHE A 186 -3.90 12.43 -6.53
CA PHE A 186 -4.13 11.00 -6.74
C PHE A 186 -3.23 10.16 -5.83
N GLU A 187 -1.93 10.44 -5.81
CA GLU A 187 -0.97 9.71 -4.97
C GLU A 187 -1.33 9.83 -3.49
N TYR A 188 -1.76 11.01 -3.03
CA TYR A 188 -2.25 11.21 -1.68
C TYR A 188 -3.51 10.38 -1.37
N ILE A 189 -4.54 10.46 -2.22
CA ILE A 189 -5.79 9.73 -1.97
C ILE A 189 -5.54 8.21 -2.00
N PHE A 190 -4.69 7.74 -2.93
CA PHE A 190 -4.42 6.34 -3.12
C PHE A 190 -3.51 5.74 -2.03
N HIS A 191 -2.36 6.36 -1.73
CA HIS A 191 -1.39 5.80 -0.78
C HIS A 191 -1.54 6.32 0.65
N HIS A 192 -2.05 7.53 0.88
CA HIS A 192 -2.24 8.06 2.23
C HIS A 192 -3.64 7.71 2.78
N GLU A 193 -4.69 8.07 2.05
CA GLU A 193 -6.09 7.85 2.50
C GLU A 193 -6.62 6.44 2.20
N ASN A 194 -6.01 5.72 1.25
CA ASN A 194 -6.44 4.38 0.82
C ASN A 194 -7.87 4.31 0.29
N ASP A 195 -8.38 5.42 -0.24
CA ASP A 195 -9.72 5.49 -0.83
C ASP A 195 -9.65 5.18 -2.34
N VAL A 196 -9.64 3.89 -2.65
CA VAL A 196 -9.58 3.40 -4.04
C VAL A 196 -10.82 3.79 -4.84
N LYS A 197 -11.97 3.99 -4.20
CA LYS A 197 -13.24 4.28 -4.88
C LYS A 197 -13.22 5.68 -5.49
N THR A 198 -12.83 6.67 -4.68
CA THR A 198 -12.77 8.08 -5.14
C THR A 198 -11.74 8.25 -6.26
N VAL A 199 -10.62 7.55 -6.17
CA VAL A 199 -9.56 7.53 -7.19
C VAL A 199 -10.07 6.97 -8.52
N SER A 200 -10.78 5.84 -8.49
CA SER A 200 -11.22 5.13 -9.69
C SER A 200 -12.27 5.87 -10.51
N PHE A 201 -13.12 6.67 -9.88
CA PHE A 201 -14.24 7.34 -10.55
C PHE A 201 -13.85 8.64 -11.26
N GLU A 202 -12.86 9.36 -10.74
CA GLU A 202 -12.62 10.76 -11.14
C GLU A 202 -11.27 10.99 -11.85
N PHE A 203 -10.26 10.13 -11.64
CA PHE A 203 -8.93 10.33 -12.23
C PHE A 203 -8.56 9.31 -13.32
N VAL A 204 -9.15 8.11 -13.34
CA VAL A 204 -8.83 7.06 -14.33
C VAL A 204 -9.32 7.41 -15.74
N LEU A 205 -10.30 8.31 -15.87
CA LEU A 205 -10.77 8.83 -17.16
C LEU A 205 -9.92 9.98 -17.71
N VAL A 206 -8.92 10.46 -16.96
CA VAL A 206 -8.22 11.72 -17.22
C VAL A 206 -6.72 11.50 -17.55
N PHE A 207 -6.21 10.29 -17.35
CA PHE A 207 -4.87 9.87 -17.73
C PHE A 207 -4.94 8.77 -18.81
#